data_AF-A0AA88YQ21-F1
#
_entry.id   AF-A0AA88YQ21-F1
#
_cell.length_a   1.000
_cell.length_b   1.000
_cell.length_c   1.000
_cell.angle_alpha   90.00
_cell.angle_beta   90.00
_cell.angle_gamma   90.00
#
_symmetry.space_group_name_H-M   'P 1'
#
loop_
_entity.id
_entity.type
_entity.pdbx_description
1 polymer ?
#
loop_
_entity_poly.entity_id
_entity_poly.type
_entity_poly.pdbx_seq_one_letter_code
_entity_poly.pdbx_strand_id
1 'polypeptide(L)' 'MFSSFHLEKQSVWIGIADVITDGRWITYPDTMYPTYLNWDSREPNGKTAENCVEMAKGYGYKWNDISCSHVRKFICEKAR' A
#
# COMPACT_ATOMS: atom_id res chain seq x y z
N MET A 1 15.99 -30.56 -12.02
CA MET A 1 14.77 -29.78 -11.71
C MET A 1 15.20 -28.38 -11.31
N PHE A 2 15.20 -27.43 -12.23
CA PHE A 2 15.31 -26.02 -11.85
C PHE A 2 13.91 -25.60 -11.42
N SER A 3 13.68 -25.40 -10.12
CA SER A 3 12.46 -24.72 -9.69
C SER A 3 12.56 -23.31 -10.24
N SER A 4 11.80 -23.01 -11.29
CA SER A 4 11.55 -21.65 -11.73
C SER A 4 10.93 -20.91 -10.56
N PHE A 5 11.74 -20.22 -9.76
CA PHE A 5 11.27 -19.23 -8.80
C PHE A 5 10.52 -18.19 -9.64
N HIS A 6 9.21 -18.37 -9.77
CA HIS A 6 8.34 -17.28 -10.13
C HIS A 6 8.52 -16.29 -8.98
N LEU A 7 9.26 -15.21 -9.22
CA LEU A 7 9.03 -13.97 -8.48
C LEU A 7 7.59 -13.60 -8.80
N GLU A 8 6.65 -14.21 -8.06
CA GLU A 8 5.25 -13.88 -8.05
C GLU A 8 5.17 -12.37 -7.90
N LYS A 9 4.91 -11.67 -9.01
CA LYS A 9 4.68 -10.22 -9.02
C LYS A 9 3.40 -10.02 -8.22
N GLN A 10 3.54 -9.78 -6.92
CA GLN A 10 2.45 -9.60 -5.96
C GLN A 10 2.29 -8.11 -5.67
N SER A 11 1.09 -7.71 -5.28
CA SER A 11 0.91 -6.42 -4.64
C SER A 11 1.54 -6.45 -3.24
N VAL A 12 2.07 -5.31 -2.82
CA VAL A 12 2.84 -5.20 -1.59
C VAL A 12 2.34 -4.03 -0.76
N TRP A 13 2.33 -4.21 0.55
CA TRP A 13 2.07 -3.13 1.50
C TRP A 13 3.20 -2.11 1.48
N ILE A 14 2.81 -0.84 1.57
CA ILE A 14 3.68 0.27 1.92
C ILE A 14 3.21 0.86 3.25
N GLY A 15 4.10 1.57 3.94
CA GLY A 15 3.82 2.13 5.26
C GLY A 15 2.93 3.36 5.22
N ILE A 16 1.80 3.33 4.52
CA ILE A 16 0.80 4.42 4.44
C ILE A 16 -0.58 3.88 4.79
N ALA A 17 -1.31 4.61 5.63
CA ALA A 17 -2.65 4.25 6.10
C ALA A 17 -3.44 5.50 6.53
N ASP A 18 -4.76 5.43 6.56
CA ASP A 18 -5.65 6.47 7.11
C ASP A 18 -6.53 5.95 8.27
N VAL A 19 -6.08 4.86 8.93
CA VAL A 19 -6.75 4.15 10.03
C VAL A 19 -7.19 5.02 11.23
N ILE A 20 -6.62 6.22 11.38
CA ILE A 20 -6.97 7.14 12.47
C ILE A 20 -8.09 8.10 12.05
N THR A 21 -8.08 8.57 10.82
CA THR A 21 -9.05 9.56 10.30
C THR A 21 -9.19 9.35 8.80
N ASP A 22 -10.38 8.93 8.38
CA ASP A 22 -10.74 8.71 6.98
C ASP A 22 -10.33 9.90 6.10
N GLY A 23 -9.63 9.60 5.00
CA GLY A 23 -9.10 10.59 4.07
C GLY A 23 -7.86 11.35 4.53
N ARG A 24 -7.30 11.04 5.72
CA ARG A 24 -6.01 11.58 6.20
C ARG A 24 -4.95 10.50 6.22
N TRP A 25 -4.29 10.34 5.07
CA TRP A 25 -3.18 9.42 4.88
C TRP A 25 -1.93 9.85 5.64
N ILE A 26 -1.40 8.93 6.46
CA ILE A 26 -0.17 9.11 7.23
C ILE A 26 0.80 7.96 6.98
N THR A 27 2.09 8.26 7.10
CA THR A 27 3.15 7.26 7.06
C THR A 27 3.33 6.58 8.43
N TYR A 28 3.83 5.35 8.42
CA TYR A 28 4.18 4.59 9.63
C TYR A 28 5.69 4.34 9.69
N PRO A 29 6.35 4.47 10.86
CA PRO A 29 5.78 4.80 12.19
C PRO A 29 5.82 6.29 12.54
N ASP A 30 6.32 7.14 11.65
CA ASP A 30 6.60 8.56 11.88
C ASP A 30 5.35 9.45 11.84
N THR A 31 4.21 8.96 11.37
CA THR A 31 2.92 9.66 11.34
C THR A 31 2.96 10.97 10.55
N MET A 32 3.79 11.03 9.50
CA MET A 32 3.90 12.20 8.62
C MET A 32 2.90 12.13 7.47
N TYR A 33 2.56 13.29 6.90
CA TYR A 33 1.80 13.32 5.65
C TYR A 33 2.72 13.02 4.46
N PRO A 34 2.39 12.05 3.60
CA PRO A 34 3.17 11.77 2.41
C PRO A 34 3.15 12.99 1.47
N THR A 35 4.32 13.42 1.02
CA THR A 35 4.47 14.54 0.09
C THR A 35 4.33 14.12 -1.38
N TYR A 36 4.43 12.82 -1.65
CA TYR A 36 4.22 12.20 -2.94
C TYR A 36 3.01 11.28 -2.87
N LEU A 37 2.18 11.30 -3.91
CA LEU A 37 1.01 10.45 -4.06
C LEU A 37 1.07 9.74 -5.42
N ASN A 38 0.76 8.45 -5.45
CA ASN A 38 0.79 7.63 -6.67
C ASN A 38 -0.46 6.77 -6.85
N TRP A 39 -1.62 7.28 -6.47
CA TRP A 39 -2.91 6.59 -6.62
C TRP A 39 -3.17 6.15 -8.06
N ASP A 40 -3.83 5.00 -8.21
CA ASP A 40 -4.45 4.69 -9.49
C ASP A 40 -5.60 5.67 -9.79
N SER A 41 -6.03 5.72 -11.05
CA SER A 41 -7.01 6.66 -11.59
C SER A 41 -8.37 6.74 -10.87
N ARG A 42 -8.68 5.80 -9.98
CA ARG A 42 -9.93 5.74 -9.21
C ARG A 42 -9.73 5.66 -7.71
N GLU A 43 -8.48 5.72 -7.26
CA GLU A 43 -8.13 5.55 -5.85
C GLU A 43 -7.80 6.88 -5.17
N PRO A 44 -8.00 6.99 -3.84
CA PRO A 44 -8.61 5.98 -2.98
C PRO A 44 -10.14 5.93 -3.10
N ASN A 45 -10.75 4.73 -3.02
CA ASN A 45 -12.18 4.53 -3.26
C ASN A 45 -12.97 3.87 -2.12
N GLY A 46 -12.28 3.26 -1.15
CA GLY A 46 -12.92 2.37 -0.18
C GLY A 46 -13.46 3.05 1.08
N LYS A 47 -13.29 4.37 1.22
CA LYS A 47 -13.80 5.17 2.35
C LYS A 47 -13.37 4.54 3.68
N THR A 48 -14.29 4.40 4.63
CA THR A 48 -14.02 3.84 5.96
C THR A 48 -13.81 2.33 5.98
N ALA A 49 -13.82 1.63 4.83
CA ALA A 49 -13.64 0.17 4.76
C ALA A 49 -12.22 -0.24 4.35
N GLU A 50 -11.46 0.66 3.71
CA GLU A 50 -10.16 0.35 3.11
C GLU A 50 -9.12 1.37 3.57
N ASN A 51 -8.41 1.04 4.65
CA ASN A 51 -7.58 2.03 5.35
C ASN A 51 -6.06 1.80 5.24
N CYS A 52 -5.64 0.83 4.43
CA CYS A 52 -4.23 0.49 4.22
C CYS A 52 -3.87 0.58 2.73
N VAL A 53 -2.65 1.04 2.44
CA VAL A 53 -2.22 1.27 1.05
C VAL A 53 -1.31 0.16 0.54
N GLU A 54 -1.69 -0.43 -0.59
CA GLU A 54 -0.82 -1.32 -1.35
C GLU A 54 -0.31 -0.70 -2.65
N MET A 55 0.89 -1.09 -3.07
CA MET A 55 1.30 -0.97 -4.48
C MET A 55 0.69 -2.14 -5.26
N ALA A 56 -0.40 -1.88 -5.97
CA ALA A 56 -1.20 -2.90 -6.63
C ALA A 56 -0.58 -3.34 -7.96
N LYS A 57 -0.22 -4.62 -8.07
CA LYS A 57 0.35 -5.18 -9.32
C LYS A 57 -0.60 -5.04 -10.51
N GLY A 58 -1.90 -5.17 -10.28
CA GLY A 58 -2.94 -4.98 -11.31
C GLY A 58 -3.01 -3.54 -11.85
N TYR A 59 -2.53 -2.56 -11.08
CA TYR A 59 -2.52 -1.14 -11.44
C TYR A 59 -1.11 -0.65 -11.82
N GLY A 60 -0.25 -1.55 -12.29
CA GLY A 60 1.13 -1.20 -12.63
C GLY A 60 1.93 -0.67 -11.43
N TYR A 61 1.62 -1.15 -10.22
CA TYR A 61 2.19 -0.71 -8.94
C TYR A 61 1.84 0.72 -8.50
N LYS A 62 0.80 1.31 -9.09
CA LYS A 62 0.11 2.45 -8.49
C LYS A 62 -0.62 2.04 -7.21
N TRP A 63 -0.93 3.04 -6.40
CA TRP A 63 -1.48 2.84 -5.06
C TRP A 63 -2.97 2.53 -5.12
N ASN A 64 -3.36 1.61 -4.25
CA ASN A 64 -4.74 1.21 -3.99
C ASN A 64 -4.95 1.19 -2.48
N ASP A 65 -6.02 1.81 -2.00
CA ASP A 65 -6.50 1.54 -0.65
C ASP A 65 -7.22 0.19 -0.65
N ILE A 66 -6.98 -0.62 0.38
CA ILE A 66 -7.68 -1.89 0.54
C ILE A 66 -7.81 -2.19 2.04
N SER A 67 -8.75 -3.06 2.40
CA SER A 67 -8.89 -3.55 3.77
C SER A 67 -7.55 -4.03 4.33
N CYS A 68 -7.20 -3.53 5.52
CA CYS A 68 -5.98 -3.88 6.24
C CYS A 68 -5.88 -5.37 6.61
N SER A 69 -6.98 -6.14 6.53
CA SER A 69 -6.98 -7.57 6.84
C SER A 69 -6.31 -8.43 5.76
N HIS A 70 -5.98 -7.86 4.59
CA HIS A 70 -5.32 -8.61 3.53
C HIS A 70 -3.89 -9.02 3.92
N VAL A 71 -3.60 -10.32 3.76
CA VAL A 71 -2.25 -10.85 3.98
C VAL A 71 -1.40 -10.56 2.73
N ARG A 72 -0.40 -9.69 2.87
CA ARG A 72 0.53 -9.33 1.79
C ARG A 72 1.94 -9.18 2.32
N LYS A 73 2.92 -9.31 1.42
CA LYS A 73 4.30 -8.88 1.70
C LYS A 73 4.35 -7.36 1.83
N PHE A 74 5.36 -6.85 2.52
CA PHE A 74 5.52 -5.42 2.76
C PHE A 74 6.95 -4.96 2.45
N ILE A 75 7.10 -3.67 2.15
CA ILE A 75 8.40 -3.03 1.99
C ILE A 75 8.77 -2.33 3.31
N CYS A 76 9.98 -2.59 3.81
CA CYS A 76 10.53 -1.87 4.95
C CYS A 76 11.31 -0.65 4.47
N GLU A 77 11.17 0.46 5.20
CA GLU A 77 12.07 1.60 5.10
C GLU A 77 13.03 1.59 6.31
N LYS A 78 14.27 2.04 6.10
CA LYS A 78 15.22 2.33 7.17
C LYS A 78 15.81 3.70 6.92
N ALA A 79 15.78 4.56 7.94
CA ALA A 79 16.50 5.82 7.92
C ALA A 79 17.99 5.58 7.61
N ARG A 80 18.56 6.46 6.78
CA ARG A 80 19.94 6.38 6.35
C ARG A 80 20.92 6.60 7.49
#